data_AF-A0A517W725-F1
#
_entry.id   AF-A0A517W725-F1
#
_cell.length_a   1.000
_cell.length_b   1.000
_cell.length_c   1.000
_cell.angle_alpha   90.00
_cell.angle_beta   90.00
_cell.angle_gamma   90.00
#
_symmetry.space_group_name_H-M   'P 1'
#
loop_
_entity.id
_entity.type
_entity.pdbx_description
1 polymer ?
#
loop_
_entity_poly.entity_id
_entity_poly.type
_entity_poly.pdbx_seq_one_letter_code
_entity_poly.pdbx_strand_id
1 'polypeptide(L)'
;MVFLDILKNNAGVFLVPFVNKPQGASVARGKLQRFSEESFLSTGGTAVVKIVNDFYTLPWEDTEPSELYNEMTSQARNAFLKKSLKLVVVGRKGTGQIQLATEANDRSEPLSLDEPDLIASEILKWFDFKFR
;
A
#
# COMPACT_ATOMS: atom_id res chain seq x y z
N MET A 1 8.12 -6.75 9.86
CA MET A 1 8.20 -6.02 8.58
C MET A 1 6.78 -5.95 8.04
N VAL A 2 6.31 -4.74 7.75
CA VAL A 2 4.92 -4.46 7.34
C VAL A 2 4.89 -4.31 5.83
N PHE A 3 3.88 -4.85 5.14
CA PHE A 3 3.73 -4.69 3.69
C PHE A 3 2.38 -4.04 3.37
N LEU A 4 2.43 -2.88 2.71
CA LEU A 4 1.27 -2.20 2.16
C LEU A 4 1.48 -2.04 0.67
N ASP A 5 0.62 -2.66 -0.14
CA ASP A 5 0.62 -2.39 -1.57
C ASP A 5 -0.16 -1.09 -1.80
N ILE A 6 0.47 -0.20 -2.56
CA ILE A 6 -0.15 0.99 -3.09
C ILE A 6 -0.26 0.79 -4.59
N LEU A 7 -1.49 0.85 -5.10
CA LEU A 7 -1.77 0.69 -6.52
C LEU A 7 -2.24 2.02 -7.11
N LYS A 8 -1.78 2.37 -8.31
CA LYS A 8 -2.25 3.56 -9.03
C LYS A 8 -2.67 3.21 -10.45
N ASN A 9 -3.82 3.75 -10.87
CA ASN A 9 -4.25 3.78 -12.25
C ASN A 9 -5.00 5.09 -12.54
N ASN A 10 -5.57 5.24 -13.74
CA ASN A 10 -6.29 6.46 -14.15
C ASN A 10 -7.52 6.80 -13.28
N ALA A 11 -8.02 5.85 -12.48
CA ALA A 11 -9.16 6.06 -11.59
C ALA A 11 -8.75 6.54 -10.18
N GLY A 12 -7.45 6.52 -9.84
CA GLY A 12 -6.92 7.03 -8.57
C GLY A 12 -5.84 6.15 -7.94
N VAL A 13 -5.61 6.39 -6.65
CA VAL A 13 -4.67 5.66 -5.79
C VAL A 13 -5.44 4.75 -4.84
N PHE A 14 -4.95 3.53 -4.68
CA PHE A 14 -5.58 2.49 -3.88
C PHE A 14 -4.59 1.99 -2.84
N LEU A 15 -5.01 1.99 -1.57
CA LEU A 15 -4.26 1.40 -0.47
C LEU A 15 -4.80 0.01 -0.18
N VAL A 16 -3.92 -1.00 -0.24
CA VAL A 16 -4.28 -2.41 -0.05
C VAL A 16 -3.32 -3.05 0.95
N PRO A 17 -3.73 -3.24 2.21
CA PRO A 17 -2.90 -3.92 3.20
C PRO A 17 -2.72 -5.40 2.82
N PHE A 18 -1.51 -5.97 2.94
CA PHE A 18 -1.25 -7.39 2.60
C PHE A 18 -0.46 -8.12 3.67
N VAL A 19 -0.90 -9.31 4.07
CA VAL A 19 -0.11 -10.22 4.93
C VAL A 19 0.47 -11.35 4.10
N ASN A 20 1.75 -11.66 4.33
CA ASN A 20 2.35 -12.88 3.82
C ASN A 20 1.87 -14.07 4.64
N LYS A 21 1.31 -15.08 3.97
CA LYS A 21 1.03 -16.38 4.57
C LYS A 21 2.32 -17.12 4.89
N PRO A 22 2.31 -18.03 5.88
CA PRO A 22 3.42 -18.96 6.13
C PRO A 22 3.86 -19.75 4.89
N GLN A 23 2.93 -20.00 3.96
CA GLN A 23 3.17 -20.73 2.71
C GLN A 23 3.66 -19.81 1.56
N GLY A 24 4.01 -18.56 1.83
CA GLY A 24 4.56 -17.61 0.84
C GLY A 24 3.54 -16.84 0.00
N ALA A 25 2.23 -17.08 0.14
CA ALA A 25 1.20 -16.35 -0.58
C ALA A 25 0.76 -15.07 0.16
N SER A 26 0.69 -13.91 -0.50
CA SER A 26 0.18 -12.67 0.11
C SER A 26 -1.35 -12.57 -0.01
N VAL A 27 -2.04 -12.14 1.05
CA VAL A 27 -3.50 -11.93 1.05
C VAL A 27 -3.83 -10.49 1.43
N ALA A 28 -4.66 -9.84 0.61
CA ALA A 28 -5.19 -8.51 0.88
C ALA A 28 -6.08 -8.55 2.13
N ARG A 29 -5.77 -7.75 3.14
CA ARG A 29 -6.54 -7.62 4.39
C ARG A 29 -7.07 -6.21 4.55
N GLY A 30 -8.20 -6.08 5.22
CA GLY A 30 -8.78 -4.78 5.53
C GLY A 30 -9.45 -4.11 4.33
N LYS A 31 -10.11 -2.97 4.58
CA LYS A 31 -10.87 -2.27 3.56
C LYS A 31 -9.92 -1.63 2.55
N LEU A 32 -10.10 -1.95 1.26
CA LEU A 32 -9.44 -1.22 0.19
C LEU A 32 -9.92 0.23 0.23
N GLN A 33 -8.98 1.16 0.35
CA GLN A 33 -9.26 2.58 0.36
C GLN A 33 -8.86 3.17 -0.98
N ARG A 34 -9.80 3.86 -1.63
CA ARG A 34 -9.57 4.56 -2.90
C ARG A 34 -9.53 6.06 -2.63
N PHE A 35 -8.54 6.71 -3.21
CA PHE A 35 -8.35 8.15 -3.17
C PHE A 35 -8.28 8.71 -4.59
N SER A 36 -8.83 9.90 -4.83
CA SER A 36 -8.36 10.76 -5.91
C SER A 36 -6.93 11.20 -5.60
N GLU A 37 -6.16 11.68 -6.59
CA GLU A 37 -4.80 12.16 -6.34
C GLU A 37 -4.78 13.33 -5.33
N GLU A 38 -5.71 14.28 -5.46
CA GLU A 38 -5.86 15.42 -4.53
C GLU A 38 -6.21 14.95 -3.11
N SER A 39 -7.13 13.99 -2.98
CA SER A 39 -7.48 13.42 -1.67
C SER A 39 -6.32 12.60 -1.08
N PHE A 40 -5.54 11.94 -1.93
CA PHE A 40 -4.37 11.18 -1.50
C PHE A 40 -3.26 12.09 -0.96
N LEU A 41 -3.00 13.23 -1.62
CA LEU A 41 -2.04 14.24 -1.14
C LEU A 41 -2.42 14.78 0.24
N SER A 42 -3.71 15.01 0.49
CA SER A 42 -4.20 15.62 1.73
C SER A 42 -4.38 14.65 2.89
N THR A 43 -4.72 13.38 2.62
CA THR A 43 -5.11 12.42 3.68
C THR A 43 -4.52 11.02 3.53
N GLY A 44 -3.99 10.69 2.34
CA GLY A 44 -3.45 9.37 2.03
C GLY A 44 -2.21 9.03 2.85
N GLY A 45 -1.34 10.02 3.11
CA GLY A 45 -0.17 9.86 3.97
C GLY A 45 -0.52 9.39 5.37
N THR A 46 -1.48 10.05 6.02
CA THR A 46 -2.00 9.67 7.34
C THR A 46 -2.59 8.26 7.33
N ALA A 47 -3.29 7.88 6.25
CA ALA A 47 -3.84 6.53 6.10
C ALA A 47 -2.72 5.48 5.96
N VAL A 48 -1.66 5.77 5.19
CA VAL A 48 -0.47 4.91 5.07
C VAL A 48 0.18 4.71 6.43
N VAL A 49 0.44 5.80 7.17
CA VAL A 49 1.04 5.75 8.52
C VAL A 49 0.20 4.89 9.46
N LYS A 50 -1.12 5.13 9.48
CA LYS A 50 -2.05 4.37 10.32
C LYS A 50 -1.99 2.88 9.99
N ILE A 51 -2.14 2.52 8.71
CA ILE A 51 -2.08 1.13 8.28
C ILE A 51 -0.74 0.53 8.69
N VAL A 52 0.38 1.20 8.41
CA VAL A 52 1.71 0.67 8.71
C VAL A 52 1.91 0.44 10.21
N ASN A 53 1.44 1.36 11.07
CA ASN A 53 1.54 1.22 12.53
C ASN A 53 0.65 0.09 13.08
N ASP A 54 -0.54 -0.06 12.51
CA ASP A 54 -1.53 -1.05 12.95
C ASP A 54 -1.21 -2.46 12.41
N PHE A 55 -0.37 -2.57 11.38
CA PHE A 55 -0.11 -3.83 10.68
C PHE A 55 0.83 -4.77 11.43
N TYR A 56 0.31 -5.49 12.43
CA TYR A 56 0.82 -6.78 12.98
C TYR A 56 0.03 -7.20 14.23
N THR A 57 -0.99 -6.44 14.64
CA THR A 57 -1.75 -6.67 15.88
C THR A 57 -2.80 -7.76 15.75
N LEU A 58 -3.13 -8.20 14.53
CA LEU A 58 -4.19 -9.18 14.28
C LEU A 58 -3.59 -10.55 13.94
N PRO A 59 -3.96 -11.60 14.69
CA PRO A 59 -3.74 -12.98 14.28
C PRO A 59 -4.26 -13.24 12.87
N TRP A 60 -3.63 -14.18 12.17
CA TRP A 60 -4.07 -14.60 10.82
C TRP A 60 -5.54 -15.06 10.83
N GLU A 61 -5.98 -15.70 11.90
CA GLU A 61 -7.35 -16.19 12.05
C GLU A 61 -8.39 -15.05 12.16
N ASP A 62 -7.97 -13.88 12.66
CA ASP A 62 -8.86 -12.75 13.00
C ASP A 62 -8.86 -11.63 11.96
N THR A 63 -8.13 -11.81 10.87
CA THR A 63 -8.14 -10.82 9.81
C THR A 63 -9.27 -11.17 8.83
N GLU A 64 -9.89 -10.17 8.20
CA GLU A 64 -10.87 -10.34 7.11
C GLU A 64 -10.25 -9.95 5.77
N PRO A 65 -10.46 -10.73 4.68
CA PRO A 65 -10.02 -10.33 3.35
C PRO A 65 -10.79 -9.10 2.88
N SER A 66 -10.17 -8.23 2.09
CA SER A 66 -10.81 -7.01 1.61
C SER A 66 -12.12 -7.29 0.85
N GLU A 67 -13.23 -6.67 1.27
CA GLU A 67 -14.56 -6.83 0.65
C GLU A 67 -14.51 -6.63 -0.87
N LEU A 68 -13.80 -5.59 -1.34
CA LEU A 68 -13.67 -5.32 -2.77
C LEU A 68 -12.95 -6.43 -3.53
N TYR A 69 -11.91 -7.04 -2.95
CA TYR A 69 -11.18 -8.15 -3.56
C TYR A 69 -12.01 -9.44 -3.57
N ASN A 70 -12.96 -9.57 -2.66
CA ASN A 70 -13.88 -10.71 -2.58
C ASN A 70 -15.06 -10.55 -3.56
N GLU A 71 -15.53 -9.32 -3.77
CA GLU A 71 -16.59 -9.00 -4.73
C GLU A 71 -16.09 -9.02 -6.19
N MET A 72 -14.80 -8.74 -6.41
CA MET A 72 -14.20 -8.85 -7.75
C MET A 72 -14.06 -10.30 -8.19
N THR A 73 -14.54 -10.60 -9.40
CA THR A 73 -14.19 -11.86 -10.07
C THR A 73 -12.67 -11.95 -10.25
N SER A 74 -12.13 -13.17 -10.27
CA SER A 74 -10.69 -13.38 -10.51
C SER A 74 -10.20 -12.70 -11.78
N GLN A 75 -11.02 -12.65 -12.84
CA GLN A 75 -10.69 -11.95 -14.08
C GLN A 75 -10.62 -10.43 -13.88
N ALA A 76 -11.61 -9.83 -13.22
CA ALA A 76 -11.65 -8.38 -12.97
C ALA A 76 -10.49 -7.93 -12.07
N ARG A 77 -10.22 -8.69 -11.01
CA ARG A 77 -9.08 -8.47 -10.12
C ARG A 77 -7.75 -8.54 -10.86
N ASN A 78 -7.54 -9.56 -11.69
CA ASN A 78 -6.31 -9.69 -12.49
C ASN A 78 -6.18 -8.54 -13.50
N ALA A 79 -7.28 -8.10 -14.12
CA ALA A 79 -7.27 -6.95 -15.02
C ALA A 79 -6.94 -5.65 -14.28
N PHE A 80 -7.47 -5.45 -13.08
CA PHE A 80 -7.14 -4.31 -12.22
C PHE A 80 -5.66 -4.31 -11.84
N LEU A 81 -5.12 -5.43 -11.38
CA LEU A 81 -3.70 -5.56 -11.02
C LEU A 81 -2.78 -5.31 -12.22
N LYS A 82 -3.12 -5.85 -13.41
CA LYS A 82 -2.34 -5.63 -14.64
C LYS A 82 -2.33 -4.19 -15.12
N LYS A 83 -3.43 -3.45 -14.91
CA LYS A 83 -3.56 -2.06 -15.33
C LYS A 83 -3.04 -1.05 -14.30
N SER A 84 -2.67 -1.52 -13.11
CA SER A 84 -2.24 -0.66 -12.02
C SER A 84 -0.74 -0.80 -11.81
N LEU A 85 -0.08 0.33 -11.55
CA LEU A 85 1.28 0.33 -11.04
C LEU A 85 1.26 -0.05 -9.57
N LYS A 86 2.15 -0.94 -9.15
CA LYS A 86 2.29 -1.36 -7.75
C LYS A 86 3.57 -0.82 -7.13
N LEU A 87 3.42 -0.20 -5.98
CA LEU A 87 4.49 0.16 -5.07
C LEU A 87 4.26 -0.58 -3.74
N VAL A 88 5.31 -1.12 -3.14
CA VAL A 88 5.22 -1.77 -1.84
C VAL A 88 5.82 -0.84 -0.79
N VAL A 89 5.09 -0.52 0.26
CA VAL A 89 5.62 0.22 1.40
C VAL A 89 5.97 -0.74 2.51
N VAL A 90 7.21 -0.64 2.98
CA VAL A 90 7.76 -1.49 4.03
C VAL A 90 8.07 -0.70 5.28
N GLY A 91 7.45 -1.06 6.40
CA GLY A 91 7.70 -0.45 7.71
C GLY A 91 8.25 -1.44 8.73
N ARG A 92 8.97 -0.92 9.74
CA ARG A 92 9.31 -1.67 10.96
C ARG A 92 8.69 -0.97 12.17
N LYS A 93 7.85 -1.70 12.91
CA LYS A 93 7.27 -1.18 14.16
C LYS A 93 8.37 -0.74 15.11
N GLY A 94 8.23 0.46 15.68
CA GLY A 94 9.18 1.03 16.64
C GLY A 94 10.37 1.79 16.04
N THR A 95 10.58 1.78 14.72
CA THR A 95 11.64 2.61 14.10
C THR A 95 11.14 3.98 13.67
N GLY A 96 9.82 4.24 13.72
CA GLY A 96 9.24 5.50 13.26
C GLY A 96 9.42 5.74 11.77
N GLN A 97 9.75 4.71 10.98
CA GLN A 97 10.25 4.86 9.63
C GLN A 97 9.64 3.84 8.65
N ILE A 98 9.44 4.27 7.41
CA ILE A 98 9.03 3.44 6.27
C ILE A 98 10.00 3.58 5.10
N GLN A 99 10.10 2.52 4.33
CA GLN A 99 10.84 2.47 3.08
C GLN A 99 9.89 2.12 1.94
N LEU A 100 10.01 2.84 0.82
CA LEU A 100 9.32 2.49 -0.41
C LEU A 100 10.13 1.36 -1.08
N ALA A 101 9.60 0.14 -1.02
CA ALA A 101 10.19 -1.03 -1.65
C ALA A 101 9.55 -1.29 -3.02
N THR A 102 10.38 -1.70 -3.98
CA THR A 102 9.91 -2.30 -5.23
C THR A 102 10.67 -3.60 -5.42
N GLU A 103 10.16 -4.51 -6.26
CA GLU A 103 10.88 -5.74 -6.62
C GLU A 103 12.23 -5.49 -7.30
N ALA A 104 12.62 -4.23 -7.55
CA ALA A 104 13.75 -3.87 -8.39
C ALA A 104 14.57 -2.63 -7.96
N ASN A 105 14.63 -2.18 -6.69
CA ASN A 105 15.45 -0.98 -6.41
C ASN A 105 16.21 -0.89 -5.08
N ASP A 106 17.44 -0.41 -5.26
CA ASP A 106 18.38 0.25 -4.34
C ASP A 106 18.11 1.78 -4.24
N ARG A 107 16.95 2.26 -3.78
CA ARG A 107 16.79 3.73 -3.51
C ARG A 107 15.90 4.16 -2.34
N SER A 108 16.25 5.37 -1.89
CA SER A 108 15.74 6.28 -0.83
C SER A 108 15.91 5.85 0.62
N GLU A 109 16.50 6.77 1.38
CA GLU A 109 16.53 6.77 2.83
C GLU A 109 15.11 6.61 3.39
N PRO A 110 14.96 5.93 4.54
CA PRO A 110 13.66 5.75 5.16
C PRO A 110 12.98 7.10 5.45
N LEU A 111 11.70 7.21 5.10
CA LEU A 111 10.84 8.35 5.43
C LEU A 111 10.27 8.20 6.85
N SER A 112 10.15 9.30 7.56
CA SER A 112 9.60 9.30 8.92
C SER A 112 8.06 9.19 8.92
N LEU A 113 7.51 8.46 9.88
CA LEU A 113 6.07 8.22 10.03
C LEU A 113 5.30 9.43 10.59
N ASP A 114 5.99 10.45 11.08
CA ASP A 114 5.40 11.73 11.53
C ASP A 114 5.29 12.78 10.41
N GLU A 115 5.73 12.45 9.19
CA GLU A 115 5.65 13.32 8.00
C GLU A 115 4.69 12.75 6.94
N PRO A 116 3.37 12.66 7.22
CA PRO A 116 2.41 12.00 6.34
C PRO A 116 2.34 12.65 4.95
N ASP A 117 2.40 13.98 4.86
CA ASP A 117 2.29 14.71 3.60
C ASP A 117 3.49 14.45 2.67
N LEU A 118 4.68 14.28 3.26
CA LEU A 118 5.89 13.92 2.52
C LEU A 118 5.75 12.50 1.95
N ILE A 119 5.26 11.55 2.76
CA ILE A 119 5.01 10.17 2.32
C ILE A 119 4.09 10.14 1.10
N ALA A 120 2.95 10.83 1.16
CA ALA A 120 2.00 10.88 0.04
C ALA A 120 2.62 11.48 -1.22
N SER A 121 3.39 12.55 -1.06
CA SER A 121 4.08 13.23 -2.16
C SER A 121 5.13 12.34 -2.83
N GLU A 122 5.97 11.64 -2.05
CA GLU A 122 7.01 10.74 -2.58
C GLU A 122 6.40 9.53 -3.31
N ILE A 123 5.29 8.99 -2.80
CA ILE A 123 4.55 7.91 -3.47
C ILE A 123 4.05 8.36 -4.85
N LEU A 124 3.42 9.54 -4.94
CA LEU A 124 2.91 10.03 -6.22
C LEU A 124 4.04 10.35 -7.20
N LYS A 125 5.12 10.99 -6.74
CA LYS A 125 6.32 11.23 -7.55
C LYS A 125 6.90 9.93 -8.10
N TRP A 126 6.92 8.87 -7.30
CA TRP A 126 7.39 7.56 -7.75
C TRP A 126 6.55 7.03 -8.91
N PHE A 127 5.22 7.10 -8.81
CA PHE A 127 4.34 6.66 -9.89
C PHE A 127 4.50 7.50 -11.15
N ASP A 128 4.60 8.83 -11.01
CA ASP A 128 4.80 9.73 -12.16
C ASP A 128 6.14 9.47 -12.85
N PHE A 129 7.21 9.24 -12.08
CA PHE A 129 8.52 8.91 -12.64
C PHE A 129 8.50 7.61 -13.46
N LYS A 130 7.72 6.61 -13.05
CA LYS A 130 7.67 5.31 -13.72
C LYS A 130 6.83 5.29 -14.99
N PHE A 131 6.07 6.33 -15.28
CA PHE A 131 5.12 6.37 -16.41
C PHE A 131 5.23 7.63 -17.29
N ARG A 132 6.29 8.44 -17.11
CA ARG A 132 6.68 9.46 -18.10
C ARG A 132 7.34 8.83 -19.33
#